data_AF-E5A5E2-F1
#
_entry.id   AF-E5A5E2-F1
#
_cell.length_a   1.000
_cell.length_b   1.000
_cell.length_c   1.000
_cell.angle_alpha   90.00
_cell.angle_beta   90.00
_cell.angle_gamma   90.00
#
_symmetry.space_group_name_H-M   'P 1'
#
loop_
_entity.id
_entity.type
_entity.pdbx_description
1 polymer ?
#
loop_
_entity_poly.entity_id
_entity_poly.type
_entity_poly.pdbx_seq_one_letter_code
_entity_poly.pdbx_strand_id
1 'polypeptide(L)'
;MDYSAQLSAAEIQCLGNPDSTFDNATRDLESTGSPNEWAFQRCLRIKNTLDAWEHRVRADPSWGLLALLLHGEYQFWREYAPLGDVRWNPFLSHWVNYIQCLDTESANKALSVAGSYDAATREPSAEVIVAVRGEWIKKMLSSGLESDIHAMTPRTLHHLASLSVKKPFAIQPYLQILLDDGIYSTSDLPVSSTPDSTPPTSPPGLTNGHPGQDTPGANADWKDGIRERLARQPCTAVHELSRLPLQLPHLDFLTKLLAEHTLESHSIDPEPVVLSYIQHSLRTIERMGSAPPLAGQDLHPRQDSSTTSTTTTTTTTPPANDPTNANTNPPHNNDEDEEPIWEYGKEAQARHVRLLLLFIKSLIRKRLLGMDTLYFEIQEICYRYVWIGEVREFRRWVGEGDDVGL
;
A
#
# COMPACT_ATOMS: atom_id res chain seq x y z
N MET A 1 13.43 4.92 -15.15
CA MET A 1 12.82 5.75 -14.09
C MET A 1 13.31 5.18 -12.78
N ASP A 2 13.80 6.03 -11.89
CA ASP A 2 14.46 5.59 -10.66
C ASP A 2 13.44 5.63 -9.50
N TYR A 3 12.99 4.45 -9.06
CA TYR A 3 12.07 4.29 -7.92
C TYR A 3 12.69 4.67 -6.59
N SER A 4 14.02 4.78 -6.53
CA SER A 4 14.78 5.22 -5.37
C SER A 4 15.14 6.71 -5.42
N ALA A 5 14.64 7.43 -6.43
CA ALA A 5 14.89 8.86 -6.57
C ALA A 5 14.43 9.60 -5.33
N GLN A 6 15.29 10.49 -4.83
CA GLN A 6 15.03 11.40 -3.73
C GLN A 6 14.79 12.82 -4.27
N LEU A 7 14.42 13.73 -3.38
CA LEU A 7 14.45 15.15 -3.63
C LEU A 7 15.89 15.63 -3.86
N SER A 8 16.06 16.59 -4.75
CA SER A 8 17.32 17.29 -4.95
C SER A 8 17.65 18.15 -3.72
N ALA A 9 18.91 18.58 -3.62
CA ALA A 9 19.34 19.45 -2.51
C ALA A 9 18.54 20.76 -2.43
N ALA A 10 18.16 21.35 -3.58
CA ALA A 10 17.35 22.56 -3.64
C ALA A 10 15.92 22.31 -3.13
N GLU A 11 15.28 21.22 -3.56
CA GLU A 11 13.95 20.84 -3.07
C GLU A 11 13.97 20.54 -1.56
N ILE A 12 15.01 19.87 -1.06
CA ILE A 12 15.21 19.65 0.39
C ILE A 12 15.35 20.98 1.13
N GLN A 13 16.06 21.95 0.56
CA GLN A 13 16.21 23.28 1.15
C GLN A 13 14.87 24.03 1.23
N CYS A 14 14.01 23.92 0.20
CA CYS A 14 12.66 24.51 0.21
C CYS A 14 11.82 23.97 1.37
N LEU A 15 11.83 22.64 1.57
CA LEU A 15 11.08 21.99 2.65
C LEU A 15 11.73 22.12 4.02
N GLY A 16 13.04 22.40 4.08
CA GLY A 16 13.80 22.49 5.33
C GLY A 16 13.68 23.83 6.07
N ASN A 17 12.88 24.79 5.61
CA ASN A 17 12.74 26.09 6.29
C ASN A 17 11.66 26.04 7.39
N PRO A 18 12.00 26.07 8.69
CA PRO A 18 11.04 25.96 9.79
C PRO A 18 10.11 27.17 9.96
N ASP A 19 10.44 28.28 9.33
CA ASP A 19 9.67 29.53 9.38
C ASP A 19 8.79 29.71 8.13
N SER A 20 8.93 28.83 7.14
CA SER A 20 8.01 28.79 6.00
C SER A 20 6.68 28.18 6.42
N THR A 21 5.60 28.75 5.91
CA THR A 21 4.27 28.14 6.02
C THR A 21 4.19 26.92 5.10
N PHE A 22 3.31 25.96 5.40
CA PHE A 22 3.08 24.82 4.53
C PHE A 22 2.81 25.20 3.06
N ASP A 23 1.96 26.21 2.79
CA ASP A 23 1.69 26.64 1.42
C ASP A 23 2.88 27.27 0.70
N ASN A 24 3.63 28.13 1.38
CA ASN A 24 4.84 28.73 0.81
C ASN A 24 5.90 27.68 0.50
N ALA A 25 6.20 26.78 1.44
CA ALA A 25 7.14 25.68 1.21
C ALA A 25 6.71 24.81 0.03
N THR A 26 5.40 24.63 -0.14
CA THR A 26 4.88 23.85 -1.25
C THR A 26 4.99 24.57 -2.59
N ARG A 27 4.64 25.85 -2.64
CA ARG A 27 4.80 26.68 -3.84
C ARG A 27 6.26 26.73 -4.27
N ASP A 28 7.18 26.84 -3.31
CA ASP A 28 8.62 26.84 -3.56
C ASP A 28 9.08 25.47 -4.10
N LEU A 29 8.60 24.36 -3.52
CA LEU A 29 8.86 23.01 -4.02
C LEU A 29 8.38 22.84 -5.46
N GLU A 30 7.14 23.25 -5.77
CA GLU A 30 6.55 23.19 -7.11
C GLU A 30 7.32 24.02 -8.13
N SER A 31 7.80 25.20 -7.73
CA SER A 31 8.60 26.07 -8.60
C SER A 31 10.00 25.53 -8.89
N THR A 32 10.54 24.72 -7.98
CA THR A 32 11.87 24.13 -8.08
C THR A 32 11.84 22.77 -8.79
N GLY A 33 10.72 22.06 -8.71
CA GLY A 33 10.50 20.75 -9.30
C GLY A 33 10.41 20.77 -10.82
N SER A 34 10.35 19.58 -11.42
CA SER A 34 10.12 19.46 -12.86
C SER A 34 8.67 19.83 -13.20
N PRO A 35 8.42 20.70 -14.19
CA PRO A 35 7.07 21.16 -14.52
C PRO A 35 6.14 20.04 -15.03
N ASN A 36 6.71 18.91 -15.47
CA ASN A 36 5.98 17.75 -15.98
C ASN A 36 5.96 16.59 -14.98
N GLU A 37 6.33 16.83 -13.72
CA GLU A 37 6.31 15.81 -12.69
C GLU A 37 4.89 15.62 -12.15
N TRP A 38 4.43 14.38 -12.21
CA TRP A 38 3.15 13.97 -11.64
C TRP A 38 3.16 13.99 -10.12
N ALA A 39 1.99 14.26 -9.53
CA ALA A 39 1.80 14.31 -8.07
C ALA A 39 2.28 13.01 -7.39
N PHE A 40 1.90 11.84 -7.92
CA PHE A 40 2.36 10.56 -7.38
C PHE A 40 3.89 10.40 -7.40
N GLN A 41 4.53 10.78 -8.52
CA GLN A 41 5.98 10.71 -8.65
C GLN A 41 6.68 11.62 -7.63
N ARG A 42 6.18 12.85 -7.47
CA ARG A 42 6.71 13.81 -6.50
C ARG A 42 6.56 13.27 -5.07
N CYS A 43 5.38 12.76 -4.71
CA CYS A 43 5.14 12.15 -3.40
C CYS A 43 6.06 10.95 -3.16
N LEU A 44 6.33 10.11 -4.15
CA LEU A 44 7.26 9.01 -3.97
C LEU A 44 8.69 9.50 -3.69
N ARG A 45 9.16 10.53 -4.39
CA ARG A 45 10.47 11.15 -4.12
C ARG A 45 10.54 11.76 -2.73
N ILE A 46 9.47 12.42 -2.30
CA ILE A 46 9.33 12.94 -0.93
C ILE A 46 9.44 11.77 0.05
N LYS A 47 8.65 10.69 -0.11
CA LYS A 47 8.69 9.50 0.76
C LYS A 47 10.10 8.93 0.86
N ASN A 48 10.76 8.67 -0.27
CA ASN A 48 12.12 8.16 -0.28
C ASN A 48 13.10 9.08 0.45
N THR A 49 12.88 10.39 0.37
CA THR A 49 13.65 11.38 1.13
C THR A 49 13.34 11.30 2.62
N LEU A 50 12.07 11.21 3.03
CA LEU A 50 11.71 11.07 4.44
C LEU A 50 12.32 9.80 5.05
N ASP A 51 12.23 8.66 4.36
CA ASP A 51 12.83 7.39 4.79
C ASP A 51 14.36 7.52 4.95
N ALA A 52 15.02 8.19 3.99
CA ALA A 52 16.46 8.44 4.03
C ALA A 52 16.88 9.51 5.05
N TRP A 53 15.97 10.31 5.59
CA TRP A 53 16.31 11.34 6.57
C TRP A 53 15.85 10.97 7.99
N GLU A 54 14.97 9.99 8.13
CA GLU A 54 14.49 9.50 9.43
C GLU A 54 15.63 8.99 10.32
N HIS A 55 16.59 8.27 9.76
CA HIS A 55 17.77 7.82 10.53
C HIS A 55 18.67 8.98 10.97
N ARG A 56 18.66 10.11 10.25
CA ARG A 56 19.45 11.30 10.60
C ARG A 56 18.89 12.05 11.79
N VAL A 57 17.58 11.92 12.07
CA VAL A 57 16.93 12.56 13.22
C VAL A 57 17.64 12.21 14.53
N ARG A 58 18.12 10.97 14.66
CA ARG A 58 18.85 10.54 15.86
C ARG A 58 20.29 11.03 15.92
N ALA A 59 20.92 11.27 14.77
CA ALA A 59 22.33 11.65 14.68
C ALA A 59 22.53 13.17 14.76
N ASP A 60 21.65 13.95 14.15
CA ASP A 60 21.75 15.40 14.03
C ASP A 60 20.35 16.04 14.00
N PRO A 61 19.64 16.05 15.15
CA PRO A 61 18.31 16.63 15.24
C PRO A 61 18.38 18.15 15.08
N SER A 62 17.53 18.71 14.23
CA SER A 62 17.46 20.14 13.97
C SER A 62 16.07 20.60 13.55
N TRP A 63 15.82 21.91 13.65
CA TRP A 63 14.62 22.55 13.13
C TRP A 63 14.42 22.33 11.64
N GLY A 64 15.50 22.33 10.86
CA GLY A 64 15.41 22.10 9.42
C GLY A 64 14.95 20.68 9.09
N LEU A 65 15.37 19.70 9.88
CA LEU A 65 14.94 18.32 9.74
C LEU A 65 13.47 18.12 10.16
N LEU A 66 13.04 18.74 11.27
CA LEU A 66 11.63 18.75 11.65
C LEU A 66 10.77 19.38 10.56
N ALA A 67 11.19 20.51 10.00
CA ALA A 67 10.50 21.19 8.91
C ALA A 67 10.38 20.32 7.66
N LEU A 68 11.48 19.68 7.24
CA LEU A 68 11.50 18.76 6.11
C LEU A 68 10.48 17.62 6.29
N LEU A 69 10.47 17.00 7.47
CA LEU A 69 9.54 15.92 7.79
C LEU A 69 8.09 16.42 7.73
N LEU A 70 7.76 17.48 8.47
CA LEU A 70 6.38 17.97 8.55
C LEU A 70 5.86 18.46 7.20
N HIS A 71 6.66 19.23 6.44
CA HIS A 71 6.27 19.67 5.11
C HIS A 71 6.11 18.50 4.14
N GLY A 72 6.97 17.48 4.22
CA GLY A 72 6.82 16.26 3.42
C GLY A 72 5.53 15.51 3.74
N GLU A 73 5.20 15.32 5.01
CA GLU A 73 3.94 14.68 5.43
C GLU A 73 2.71 15.49 4.96
N TYR A 74 2.79 16.83 4.99
CA TYR A 74 1.73 17.70 4.46
C TYR A 74 1.52 17.51 2.95
N GLN A 75 2.58 17.26 2.17
CA GLN A 75 2.41 16.97 0.74
C GLN A 75 1.56 15.72 0.51
N PHE A 76 1.81 14.63 1.25
CA PHE A 76 1.02 13.41 1.12
C PHE A 76 -0.44 13.63 1.47
N TRP A 77 -0.73 14.45 2.47
CA TRP A 77 -2.10 14.80 2.77
C TRP A 77 -2.70 15.67 1.68
N ARG A 78 -2.07 16.78 1.32
CA ARG A 78 -2.61 17.78 0.40
C ARG A 78 -2.95 17.21 -0.97
N GLU A 79 -2.05 16.40 -1.52
CA GLU A 79 -2.22 15.82 -2.87
C GLU A 79 -3.41 14.85 -2.94
N TYR A 80 -3.76 14.19 -1.83
CA TYR A 80 -4.80 13.16 -1.77
C TYR A 80 -6.03 13.59 -0.97
N ALA A 81 -6.01 14.75 -0.31
CA ALA A 81 -7.15 15.31 0.40
C ALA A 81 -8.41 15.50 -0.48
N PRO A 82 -8.30 15.89 -1.78
CA PRO A 82 -9.46 16.01 -2.65
C PRO A 82 -10.25 14.70 -2.84
N LEU A 83 -9.66 13.54 -2.57
CA LEU A 83 -10.34 12.25 -2.66
C LEU A 83 -11.35 12.00 -1.54
N GLY A 84 -11.36 12.84 -0.50
CA GLY A 84 -12.37 12.82 0.57
C GLY A 84 -12.26 11.65 1.56
N ASP A 85 -11.59 10.56 1.21
CA ASP A 85 -11.38 9.40 2.06
C ASP A 85 -9.90 8.99 2.09
N VAL A 86 -9.38 8.83 3.31
CA VAL A 86 -7.98 8.45 3.58
C VAL A 86 -7.61 7.09 3.00
N ARG A 87 -8.60 6.21 2.78
CA ARG A 87 -8.36 4.88 2.19
C ARG A 87 -7.74 4.96 0.79
N TRP A 88 -7.95 6.06 0.08
CA TRP A 88 -7.41 6.27 -1.26
C TRP A 88 -6.01 6.90 -1.25
N ASN A 89 -5.47 7.19 -0.06
CA ASN A 89 -4.11 7.71 0.04
C ASN A 89 -3.09 6.55 -0.08
N PRO A 90 -2.28 6.49 -1.16
CA PRO A 90 -1.32 5.40 -1.36
C PRO A 90 -0.18 5.41 -0.33
N PHE A 91 -0.07 6.46 0.49
CA PHE A 91 0.90 6.62 1.57
C PHE A 91 0.31 6.33 2.96
N LEU A 92 -0.92 5.80 3.05
CA LEU A 92 -1.52 5.43 4.34
C LEU A 92 -0.65 4.40 5.12
N SER A 93 -0.08 3.43 4.43
CA SER A 93 0.81 2.42 5.06
C SER A 93 2.06 3.04 5.66
N HIS A 94 2.60 4.11 5.06
CA HIS A 94 3.72 4.87 5.62
C HIS A 94 3.34 5.49 6.98
N TRP A 95 2.18 6.15 7.06
CA TRP A 95 1.68 6.75 8.29
C TRP A 95 1.37 5.72 9.39
N VAL A 96 0.70 4.61 9.02
CA VAL A 96 0.36 3.54 9.97
C VAL A 96 1.62 2.88 10.52
N ASN A 97 2.59 2.53 9.66
CA ASN A 97 3.88 1.99 10.09
C ASN A 97 4.58 2.92 11.07
N TYR A 98 4.63 4.22 10.75
CA TYR A 98 5.27 5.20 11.62
C TYR A 98 4.63 5.24 13.01
N ILE A 99 3.30 5.28 13.10
CA ILE A 99 2.60 5.29 14.40
C ILE A 99 2.82 3.98 15.17
N GLN A 100 2.80 2.81 14.51
CA GLN A 100 3.09 1.53 15.16
C GLN A 100 4.50 1.49 15.78
N CYS A 101 5.49 2.00 15.04
CA CYS A 101 6.86 2.15 15.55
C CYS A 101 6.91 3.06 16.78
N LEU A 102 6.21 4.20 16.75
CA LEU A 102 6.13 5.14 17.87
C LEU A 102 5.53 4.51 19.13
N ASP A 103 4.45 3.76 18.99
CA ASP A 103 3.78 3.12 20.13
C ASP A 103 4.67 2.05 20.76
N THR A 104 5.41 1.30 19.93
CA THR A 104 6.40 0.32 20.38
C THR A 104 7.56 0.96 21.12
N GLU A 105 8.10 2.08 20.62
CA GLU A 105 9.17 2.82 21.30
C GLU A 105 8.68 3.47 22.61
N SER A 106 7.45 3.98 22.63
CA SER A 106 6.84 4.63 23.79
C SER A 106 6.50 3.63 24.91
N ALA A 107 6.10 2.40 24.57
CA ALA A 107 5.92 1.34 25.54
C ALA A 107 7.24 0.98 26.26
N ASN A 108 8.36 1.09 25.55
CA ASN A 108 9.69 0.75 26.07
C ASN A 108 10.36 1.91 26.83
N LYS A 109 9.96 3.16 26.57
CA LYS A 109 10.51 4.35 27.23
C LYS A 109 9.38 5.22 27.75
N ALA A 110 9.28 5.37 29.07
CA ALA A 110 8.44 6.38 29.71
C ALA A 110 8.97 7.80 29.40
N LEU A 111 8.79 8.23 28.16
CA LEU A 111 9.29 9.50 27.61
C LEU A 111 8.48 10.64 28.19
N SER A 112 9.01 11.27 29.25
CA SER A 112 8.60 12.61 29.64
C SER A 112 9.14 13.60 28.59
N VAL A 113 8.34 13.87 27.55
CA VAL A 113 8.66 14.82 26.48
C VAL A 113 8.68 16.28 26.99
N ALA A 114 8.21 16.53 28.22
CA ALA A 114 8.17 17.85 28.82
C ALA A 114 9.60 18.37 29.10
N GLY A 115 10.14 19.16 28.17
CA GLY A 115 11.28 20.05 28.41
C GLY A 115 12.63 19.65 27.77
N SER A 116 12.67 18.65 26.89
CA SER A 116 13.93 18.22 26.24
C SER A 116 14.29 19.13 25.04
N TYR A 117 14.66 20.37 25.32
CA TYR A 117 15.45 21.18 24.39
C TYR A 117 16.89 21.19 24.87
N ASP A 118 17.82 21.26 23.93
CA ASP A 118 19.15 21.70 24.26
C ASP A 118 19.07 23.20 24.66
N ALA A 119 19.30 23.48 25.93
CA ALA A 119 19.22 24.83 26.49
C ALA A 119 20.19 25.82 25.82
N ALA A 120 21.28 25.31 25.22
CA ALA A 120 22.28 26.14 24.55
C ALA A 120 21.85 26.53 23.14
N THR A 121 21.36 25.57 22.35
CA THR A 121 21.07 25.76 20.91
C THR A 121 19.61 26.08 20.61
N ARG A 122 18.68 25.72 21.52
CA ARG A 122 17.22 25.75 21.29
C ARG A 122 16.78 24.90 20.09
N GLU A 123 17.59 23.93 19.68
CA GLU A 123 17.20 22.92 18.71
C GLU A 123 16.29 21.86 19.36
N PRO A 124 15.32 21.29 18.63
CA PRO A 124 14.49 20.22 19.15
C PRO A 124 15.32 18.95 19.26
N SER A 125 15.15 18.18 20.33
CA SER A 125 15.76 16.85 20.45
C SER A 125 15.12 15.86 19.47
N ALA A 126 15.81 14.74 19.20
CA ALA A 126 15.31 13.68 18.33
C ALA A 126 13.94 13.15 18.82
N GLU A 127 13.77 12.99 20.14
CA GLU A 127 12.52 12.56 20.77
C GLU A 127 11.39 13.55 20.54
N VAL A 128 11.68 14.86 20.58
CA VAL A 128 10.70 15.91 20.30
C VAL A 128 10.30 15.88 18.83
N ILE A 129 11.25 15.74 17.90
CA ILE A 129 10.96 15.65 16.46
C ILE A 129 10.03 14.46 16.17
N VAL A 130 10.37 13.30 16.71
CA VAL A 130 9.61 12.05 16.56
C VAL A 130 8.20 12.18 17.15
N ALA A 131 8.07 12.76 18.34
CA ALA A 131 6.77 12.99 18.96
C ALA A 131 5.90 13.99 18.17
N VAL A 132 6.47 15.11 17.72
CA VAL A 132 5.74 16.13 16.96
C VAL A 132 5.28 15.60 15.61
N ARG A 133 6.14 14.87 14.88
CA ARG A 133 5.74 14.19 13.63
C ARG A 133 4.61 13.19 13.87
N GLY A 134 4.70 12.40 14.96
CA GLY A 134 3.65 11.46 15.33
C GLY A 134 2.30 12.11 15.59
N GLU A 135 2.28 13.13 16.44
CA GLU A 135 1.05 13.90 16.72
C GLU A 135 0.49 14.57 15.47
N TRP A 136 1.38 15.00 14.57
CA TRP A 136 0.94 15.54 13.29
C TRP A 136 0.21 14.52 12.44
N ILE A 137 0.83 13.37 12.18
CA ILE A 137 0.23 12.29 11.39
C ILE A 137 -1.10 11.84 12.01
N LYS A 138 -1.17 11.70 13.33
CA LYS A 138 -2.42 11.38 14.04
C LYS A 138 -3.53 12.42 13.80
N LYS A 139 -3.18 13.71 13.78
CA LYS A 139 -4.12 14.81 13.47
C LYS A 139 -4.61 14.72 12.02
N MET A 140 -3.73 14.44 11.07
CA MET A 140 -4.10 14.28 9.65
C MET A 140 -5.08 13.12 9.46
N LEU A 141 -4.85 12.01 10.15
CA LEU A 141 -5.71 10.82 10.09
C LEU A 141 -7.08 11.03 10.77
N SER A 142 -7.12 11.66 11.95
CA SER A 142 -8.32 11.65 12.81
C SER A 142 -9.48 12.53 12.38
N SER A 143 -9.24 13.71 11.79
CA SER A 143 -10.28 14.75 11.68
C SER A 143 -10.29 15.48 10.34
N GLY A 144 -9.41 15.10 9.42
CA GLY A 144 -8.95 16.04 8.41
C GLY A 144 -8.25 17.25 9.07
N LEU A 145 -7.49 17.99 8.28
CA LEU A 145 -6.85 19.21 8.77
C LEU A 145 -7.86 20.36 8.68
N GLU A 146 -8.04 21.08 9.78
CA GLU A 146 -8.76 22.36 9.84
C GLU A 146 -8.25 23.31 8.74
N SER A 147 -9.13 24.19 8.27
CA SER A 147 -8.85 25.08 7.14
C SER A 147 -7.60 25.93 7.31
N ASP A 148 -7.13 26.22 8.53
CA ASP A 148 -6.02 27.14 8.78
C ASP A 148 -4.61 26.50 8.73
N ILE A 149 -4.53 25.19 8.53
CA ILE A 149 -3.25 24.48 8.62
C ILE A 149 -2.24 24.90 7.56
N HIS A 150 -2.70 25.23 6.37
CA HIS A 150 -1.85 25.64 5.26
C HIS A 150 -1.01 26.90 5.58
N ALA A 151 -1.50 27.74 6.50
CA ALA A 151 -0.83 28.95 6.98
C ALA A 151 0.07 28.72 8.21
N MET A 152 0.08 27.51 8.78
CA MET A 152 0.95 27.18 9.92
C MET A 152 2.39 26.94 9.46
N THR A 153 3.33 27.16 10.37
CA THR A 153 4.74 26.80 10.20
C THR A 153 5.08 25.57 11.05
N PRO A 154 6.15 24.82 10.73
CA PRO A 154 6.68 23.76 11.58
C PRO A 154 6.88 24.18 13.04
N ARG A 155 7.34 25.41 13.31
CA ARG A 155 7.51 25.92 14.68
C ARG A 155 6.18 26.06 15.42
N THR A 156 5.17 26.62 14.76
CA THR A 156 3.83 26.77 15.33
C THR A 156 3.24 25.41 15.67
N LEU A 157 3.36 24.45 14.75
CA LEU A 157 2.85 23.09 14.94
C LEU A 157 3.54 22.37 16.10
N HIS A 158 4.86 22.49 16.18
CA HIS A 158 5.63 21.98 17.31
C HIS A 158 5.16 22.61 18.64
N HIS A 159 4.91 23.93 18.68
CA HIS A 159 4.38 24.58 19.87
C HIS A 159 2.99 24.02 20.24
N LEU A 160 2.09 23.86 19.28
CA LEU A 160 0.77 23.28 19.51
C LEU A 160 0.86 21.83 20.01
N ALA A 161 1.73 21.02 19.41
CA ALA A 161 1.97 19.64 19.83
C ALA A 161 2.49 19.55 21.27
N SER A 162 3.32 20.51 21.70
CA SER A 162 3.82 20.58 23.09
C SER A 162 2.73 20.91 24.12
N LEU A 163 1.67 21.60 23.68
CA LEU A 163 0.51 21.94 24.52
C LEU A 163 -0.58 20.85 24.48
N SER A 164 -0.51 19.94 23.51
CA SER A 164 -1.52 18.90 23.32
C SER A 164 -1.46 17.86 24.44
N VAL A 165 -2.61 17.59 25.04
CA VAL A 165 -2.74 16.43 25.94
C VAL A 165 -2.69 15.17 25.08
N LYS A 166 -1.71 14.31 25.35
CA LYS A 166 -1.56 13.02 24.66
C LYS A 166 -2.83 12.19 24.82
N LYS A 167 -3.67 12.17 23.79
CA LYS A 167 -4.83 11.29 23.70
C LYS A 167 -4.40 9.97 23.05
N PRO A 168 -4.92 8.82 23.51
CA PRO A 168 -4.70 7.57 22.80
C PRO A 168 -5.26 7.68 21.39
N PHE A 169 -4.49 7.23 20.40
CA PHE A 169 -4.89 7.25 19.00
C PHE A 169 -5.43 5.87 18.61
N ALA A 170 -6.63 5.83 18.04
CA ALA A 170 -7.23 4.59 17.56
C ALA A 170 -6.67 4.26 16.17
N ILE A 171 -5.57 3.49 16.12
CA ILE A 171 -4.94 3.08 14.85
C ILE A 171 -5.71 1.96 14.12
N GLN A 172 -6.56 1.23 14.83
CA GLN A 172 -7.25 0.02 14.33
C GLN A 172 -8.07 0.24 13.03
N PRO A 173 -8.82 1.35 12.86
CA PRO A 173 -9.55 1.58 11.61
C PRO A 173 -8.63 1.64 10.38
N TYR A 174 -7.44 2.22 10.51
CA TYR A 174 -6.48 2.35 9.41
C TYR A 174 -5.77 1.03 9.12
N LEU A 175 -5.49 0.22 10.16
CA LEU A 175 -5.00 -1.15 9.97
C LEU A 175 -6.02 -2.00 9.22
N GLN A 176 -7.31 -1.86 9.55
CA GLN A 176 -8.37 -2.58 8.86
C GLN A 176 -8.43 -2.21 7.37
N ILE A 177 -8.32 -0.91 7.03
CA ILE A 177 -8.24 -0.46 5.64
C ILE A 177 -7.07 -1.14 4.92
N LEU A 178 -5.87 -1.15 5.52
CA LEU A 178 -4.69 -1.76 4.90
C LEU A 178 -4.80 -3.28 4.75
N LEU A 179 -5.48 -3.98 5.67
CA LEU A 179 -5.79 -5.41 5.52
C LEU A 179 -6.82 -5.64 4.40
N ASP A 180 -7.85 -4.80 4.34
CA ASP A 180 -8.92 -4.90 3.36
C ASP A 180 -8.39 -4.69 1.93
N ASP A 181 -7.46 -3.75 1.78
CA ASP A 181 -6.75 -3.47 0.53
C ASP A 181 -5.64 -4.49 0.22
N GLY A 182 -5.36 -5.42 1.15
CA GLY A 182 -4.30 -6.41 1.02
C GLY A 182 -2.90 -5.80 1.00
N ILE A 183 -2.72 -4.63 1.60
CA ILE A 183 -1.40 -4.06 1.83
C ILE A 183 -0.74 -4.77 3.02
N TYR A 184 -1.51 -5.04 4.08
CA TYR A 184 -1.06 -5.82 5.23
C TYR A 184 -1.63 -7.24 5.19
N SER A 185 -0.93 -8.15 5.84
CA SER A 185 -1.38 -9.49 6.18
C SER A 185 -1.77 -9.54 7.67
N THR A 186 -2.59 -10.51 8.07
CA THR A 186 -2.96 -10.70 9.49
C THR A 186 -1.73 -10.89 10.39
N SER A 187 -0.63 -11.41 9.84
CA SER A 187 0.66 -11.57 10.52
C SER A 187 1.38 -10.25 10.84
N ASP A 188 1.06 -9.18 10.12
CA ASP A 188 1.66 -7.85 10.32
C ASP A 188 0.99 -7.08 11.48
N LEU A 189 -0.13 -7.60 11.98
CA LEU A 189 -0.81 -6.98 13.11
C LEU A 189 -0.05 -7.27 14.40
N PRO A 190 0.14 -6.26 15.28
CA PRO A 190 0.71 -6.49 16.59
C PRO A 190 -0.18 -7.49 17.32
N VAL A 191 0.42 -8.62 17.75
CA VAL A 191 -0.28 -9.64 18.54
C VAL A 191 -0.83 -8.94 19.78
N SER A 192 -2.13 -8.65 19.75
CA SER A 192 -2.79 -7.95 20.84
C SER A 192 -2.71 -8.87 22.04
N SER A 193 -1.79 -8.55 22.95
CA SER A 193 -1.61 -9.25 24.23
C SER A 193 -2.76 -8.84 25.13
N THR A 194 -3.97 -9.24 24.74
CA THR A 194 -5.13 -9.15 25.58
C THR A 194 -4.92 -10.15 26.71
N PRO A 195 -4.86 -9.68 27.98
CA PRO A 195 -4.71 -10.56 29.11
C PRO A 195 -5.99 -11.39 29.24
N ASP A 196 -5.85 -12.70 29.06
CA ASP A 196 -6.67 -13.73 29.69
C ASP A 196 -8.19 -13.53 29.55
N SER A 197 -8.67 -13.35 28.32
CA SER A 197 -10.07 -13.61 28.03
C SER A 197 -10.22 -15.11 27.75
N THR A 198 -10.70 -15.83 28.76
CA THR A 198 -11.15 -17.23 28.68
C THR A 198 -11.82 -17.52 27.34
N PRO A 199 -11.47 -18.64 26.66
CA PRO A 199 -11.92 -18.92 25.31
C PRO A 199 -13.46 -18.94 25.26
N PRO A 200 -14.10 -18.05 24.48
CA PRO A 200 -15.52 -18.18 24.23
C PRO A 200 -15.73 -19.46 23.44
N THR A 201 -16.56 -20.35 23.98
CA THR A 201 -17.06 -21.54 23.28
C THR A 201 -17.67 -21.11 21.95
N SER A 202 -16.95 -21.35 20.86
CA SER A 202 -17.39 -21.00 19.52
C SER A 202 -18.72 -21.70 19.18
N PRO A 203 -19.75 -20.97 18.69
CA PRO A 203 -20.89 -21.60 18.07
C PRO A 203 -20.45 -22.36 16.79
N PRO A 204 -21.09 -23.48 16.46
CA PRO A 204 -20.72 -24.28 15.29
C PRO A 204 -21.12 -23.57 13.99
N GLY A 205 -20.15 -23.40 13.08
CA GLY A 205 -20.38 -23.41 11.63
C GLY A 205 -20.74 -22.10 10.95
N LEU A 206 -19.75 -21.24 10.71
CA LEU A 206 -19.70 -20.38 9.52
C LEU A 206 -18.30 -20.49 8.93
N THR A 207 -18.12 -21.48 8.04
CA THR A 207 -16.95 -21.60 7.19
C THR A 207 -16.93 -20.42 6.22
N ASN A 208 -15.88 -19.60 6.26
CA ASN A 208 -15.61 -18.61 5.21
C ASN A 208 -15.35 -19.37 3.90
N GLY A 209 -16.41 -19.63 3.15
CA GLY A 209 -16.35 -20.23 1.84
C GLY A 209 -15.65 -19.27 0.89
N HIS A 210 -14.38 -19.54 0.57
CA HIS A 210 -13.82 -19.08 -0.69
C HIS A 210 -14.65 -19.74 -1.81
N PRO A 211 -15.16 -18.99 -2.78
CA PRO A 211 -15.81 -19.58 -3.95
C PRO A 211 -14.77 -20.38 -4.73
N GLY A 212 -14.83 -21.70 -4.59
CA GLY A 212 -14.01 -22.64 -5.35
C GLY A 212 -14.31 -22.57 -6.85
N GLN A 213 -13.30 -22.18 -7.62
CA GLN A 213 -13.10 -22.46 -9.04
C GLN A 213 -12.26 -23.76 -9.11
N ASP A 214 -12.44 -24.75 -9.99
CA ASP A 214 -13.00 -24.79 -11.33
C ASP A 214 -13.67 -26.16 -11.59
N THR A 215 -14.96 -26.14 -11.93
CA THR A 215 -15.55 -27.16 -12.83
C THR A 215 -16.03 -26.44 -14.08
N PRO A 216 -15.76 -26.94 -15.31
CA PRO A 216 -16.07 -26.23 -16.56
C PRO A 216 -17.57 -25.94 -16.84
N GLY A 217 -18.47 -26.28 -15.92
CA GLY A 217 -19.90 -25.88 -15.93
C GLY A 217 -20.28 -24.77 -14.93
N ALA A 218 -19.40 -24.37 -14.00
CA ALA A 218 -19.71 -23.45 -12.89
C ALA A 218 -19.54 -21.95 -13.22
N ASN A 219 -19.14 -21.61 -14.46
CA ASN A 219 -18.83 -20.23 -14.84
C ASN A 219 -20.04 -19.29 -14.93
N ALA A 220 -21.27 -19.82 -15.04
CA ALA A 220 -22.48 -19.01 -14.96
C ALA A 220 -22.91 -18.76 -13.51
N ASP A 221 -22.73 -19.76 -12.64
CA ASP A 221 -23.30 -19.77 -11.28
C ASP A 221 -22.71 -18.68 -10.37
N TRP A 222 -21.42 -18.35 -10.50
CA TRP A 222 -20.83 -17.32 -9.62
C TRP A 222 -21.37 -15.91 -9.91
N LYS A 223 -21.66 -15.60 -11.18
CA LYS A 223 -22.19 -14.28 -11.59
C LYS A 223 -23.58 -14.05 -11.01
N ASP A 224 -24.42 -15.07 -11.07
CA ASP A 224 -25.77 -15.02 -10.54
C ASP A 224 -25.75 -15.02 -9.01
N GLY A 225 -24.80 -15.74 -8.39
CA GLY A 225 -24.54 -15.66 -6.95
C GLY A 225 -24.18 -14.24 -6.48
N ILE A 226 -23.30 -13.53 -7.20
CA ILE A 226 -22.98 -12.13 -6.86
C ILE A 226 -24.18 -11.22 -7.07
N ARG A 227 -24.98 -11.40 -8.14
CA ARG A 227 -26.21 -10.60 -8.35
C ARG A 227 -27.24 -10.83 -7.26
N GLU A 228 -27.45 -12.07 -6.84
CA GLU A 228 -28.32 -12.40 -5.71
C GLU A 228 -27.83 -11.76 -4.41
N ARG A 229 -26.50 -11.77 -4.18
CA ARG A 229 -25.89 -11.08 -3.03
C ARG A 229 -25.96 -9.57 -3.14
N LEU A 230 -25.87 -8.95 -4.31
CA LEU A 230 -26.12 -7.51 -4.47
C LEU A 230 -27.52 -7.12 -3.98
N ALA A 231 -28.52 -7.99 -4.24
CA ALA A 231 -29.90 -7.76 -3.79
C ALA A 231 -30.10 -8.01 -2.28
N ARG A 232 -29.39 -8.98 -1.68
CA ARG A 232 -29.62 -9.40 -0.29
C ARG A 232 -28.62 -8.82 0.72
N GLN A 233 -27.37 -8.65 0.30
CA GLN A 233 -26.19 -8.34 1.11
C GLN A 233 -25.22 -7.44 0.31
N PRO A 234 -25.61 -6.19 -0.01
CA PRO A 234 -24.86 -5.32 -0.91
C PRO A 234 -23.41 -5.08 -0.45
N CYS A 235 -23.18 -4.89 0.85
CA CYS A 235 -21.83 -4.66 1.38
C CYS A 235 -20.90 -5.86 1.13
N THR A 236 -21.38 -7.09 1.33
CA THR A 236 -20.62 -8.31 1.07
C THR A 236 -20.35 -8.49 -0.42
N ALA A 237 -21.35 -8.24 -1.27
CA ALA A 237 -21.18 -8.33 -2.72
C ALA A 237 -20.19 -7.29 -3.26
N VAL A 238 -20.21 -6.06 -2.74
CA VAL A 238 -19.21 -5.02 -3.09
C VAL A 238 -17.80 -5.48 -2.75
N HIS A 239 -17.60 -6.03 -1.55
CA HIS A 239 -16.31 -6.57 -1.13
C HIS A 239 -15.81 -7.69 -2.06
N GLU A 240 -16.69 -8.60 -2.46
CA GLU A 240 -16.38 -9.67 -3.41
C GLU A 240 -16.04 -9.11 -4.80
N LEU A 241 -16.82 -8.14 -5.30
CA LEU A 241 -16.59 -7.48 -6.59
C LEU A 241 -15.21 -6.82 -6.66
N SER A 242 -14.80 -6.14 -5.58
CA SER A 242 -13.50 -5.48 -5.50
C SER A 242 -12.32 -6.46 -5.42
N ARG A 243 -12.57 -7.74 -5.15
CA ARG A 243 -11.55 -8.80 -5.02
C ARG A 243 -11.60 -9.86 -6.12
N LEU A 244 -12.36 -9.61 -7.19
CA LEU A 244 -12.40 -10.55 -8.31
C LEU A 244 -11.01 -10.73 -8.93
N PRO A 245 -10.66 -11.95 -9.38
CA PRO A 245 -9.41 -12.19 -10.09
C PRO A 245 -9.30 -11.32 -11.35
N LEU A 246 -8.09 -10.81 -11.61
CA LEU A 246 -7.81 -10.00 -12.79
C LEU A 246 -7.75 -10.86 -14.07
N GLN A 247 -8.92 -11.29 -14.52
CA GLN A 247 -9.14 -12.15 -15.69
C GLN A 247 -10.29 -11.59 -16.54
N LEU A 248 -10.28 -11.88 -17.85
CA LEU A 248 -11.27 -11.36 -18.80
C LEU A 248 -12.74 -11.60 -18.38
N PRO A 249 -13.17 -12.78 -17.90
CA PRO A 249 -14.56 -13.00 -17.53
C PRO A 249 -15.06 -12.11 -16.39
N HIS A 250 -14.17 -11.75 -15.45
CA HIS A 250 -14.46 -10.86 -14.33
C HIS A 250 -14.51 -9.40 -14.77
N LEU A 251 -13.57 -8.99 -15.64
CA LEU A 251 -13.56 -7.65 -16.23
C LEU A 251 -14.80 -7.38 -17.08
N ASP A 252 -15.23 -8.36 -17.87
CA ASP A 252 -16.45 -8.28 -18.68
C ASP A 252 -17.69 -8.19 -17.78
N PHE A 253 -17.73 -8.96 -16.69
CA PHE A 253 -18.82 -8.92 -15.73
C PHE A 253 -18.91 -7.56 -15.03
N LEU A 254 -17.80 -7.03 -14.52
CA LEU A 254 -17.78 -5.72 -13.87
C LEU A 254 -18.16 -4.61 -14.85
N THR A 255 -17.62 -4.65 -16.08
CA THR A 255 -18.01 -3.70 -17.15
C THR A 255 -19.50 -3.78 -17.46
N LYS A 256 -20.08 -4.98 -17.45
CA LYS A 256 -21.52 -5.18 -17.69
C LYS A 256 -22.35 -4.60 -16.55
N LEU A 257 -21.98 -4.84 -15.29
CA LEU A 257 -22.68 -4.27 -14.13
C LEU A 257 -22.72 -2.73 -14.19
N LEU A 258 -21.61 -2.10 -14.58
CA LEU A 258 -21.51 -0.65 -14.75
C LEU A 258 -22.35 -0.15 -15.93
N ALA A 259 -22.25 -0.80 -17.09
CA ALA A 259 -22.98 -0.40 -18.28
C ALA A 259 -24.51 -0.56 -18.14
N GLU A 260 -24.96 -1.52 -17.33
CA GLU A 260 -26.37 -1.77 -17.05
C GLU A 260 -26.89 -1.00 -15.81
N HIS A 261 -26.06 -0.14 -15.21
CA HIS A 261 -26.37 0.58 -13.95
C HIS A 261 -26.88 -0.33 -12.83
N THR A 262 -26.35 -1.57 -12.78
CA THR A 262 -26.83 -2.58 -11.82
C THR A 262 -26.47 -2.20 -10.39
N LEU A 263 -25.27 -1.64 -10.16
CA LEU A 263 -24.85 -1.22 -8.82
C LEU A 263 -25.74 -0.09 -8.30
N GLU A 264 -26.02 0.89 -9.15
CA GLU A 264 -26.87 2.04 -8.85
C GLU A 264 -28.32 1.61 -8.58
N SER A 265 -28.82 0.58 -9.28
CA SER A 265 -30.13 -0.01 -9.00
C SER A 265 -30.25 -0.61 -7.58
N HIS A 266 -29.12 -0.94 -6.97
CA HIS A 266 -29.01 -1.40 -5.58
C HIS A 266 -28.54 -0.30 -4.62
N SER A 267 -28.59 0.98 -5.04
CA SER A 267 -28.11 2.14 -4.25
C SER A 267 -26.62 2.05 -3.88
N ILE A 268 -25.80 1.45 -4.74
CA ILE A 268 -24.35 1.36 -4.59
C ILE A 268 -23.72 2.35 -5.57
N ASP A 269 -22.83 3.19 -5.07
CA ASP A 269 -21.98 4.04 -5.90
C ASP A 269 -20.94 3.18 -6.63
N PRO A 270 -20.89 3.17 -7.98
CA PRO A 270 -19.93 2.38 -8.73
C PRO A 270 -18.48 2.86 -8.56
N GLU A 271 -18.23 4.15 -8.30
CA GLU A 271 -16.86 4.68 -8.31
C GLU A 271 -15.97 4.01 -7.26
N PRO A 272 -16.34 3.96 -5.97
CA PRO A 272 -15.54 3.29 -4.94
C PRO A 272 -15.29 1.81 -5.23
N VAL A 273 -16.26 1.11 -5.84
CA VAL A 273 -16.14 -0.33 -6.13
C VAL A 273 -15.04 -0.57 -7.16
N VAL A 274 -15.02 0.24 -8.23
CA VAL A 274 -14.03 0.15 -9.31
C VAL A 274 -12.66 0.60 -8.85
N LEU A 275 -12.57 1.69 -8.07
CA LEU A 275 -11.30 2.13 -7.50
C LEU A 275 -10.70 1.05 -6.57
N SER A 276 -11.51 0.46 -5.69
CA SER A 276 -11.07 -0.67 -4.87
C SER A 276 -10.63 -1.87 -5.70
N TYR A 277 -11.34 -2.20 -6.79
CA TYR A 277 -10.94 -3.29 -7.69
C TYR A 277 -9.59 -3.02 -8.37
N ILE A 278 -9.36 -1.80 -8.87
CA ILE A 278 -8.10 -1.41 -9.51
C ILE A 278 -6.96 -1.46 -8.49
N GLN A 279 -7.16 -0.89 -7.29
CA GLN A 279 -6.16 -0.90 -6.23
C GLN A 279 -5.81 -2.33 -5.79
N HIS A 280 -6.82 -3.19 -5.56
CA HIS A 280 -6.60 -4.60 -5.25
C HIS A 280 -5.82 -5.33 -6.36
N SER A 281 -6.17 -5.06 -7.62
CA SER A 281 -5.47 -5.60 -8.79
C SER A 281 -4.00 -5.16 -8.81
N LEU A 282 -3.69 -3.90 -8.50
CA LEU A 282 -2.32 -3.39 -8.44
C LEU A 282 -1.49 -4.08 -7.36
N ARG A 283 -2.05 -4.27 -6.17
CA ARG A 283 -1.38 -5.02 -5.09
C ARG A 283 -1.14 -6.48 -5.47
N THR A 284 -2.10 -7.10 -6.15
CA THR A 284 -1.95 -8.47 -6.68
C THR A 284 -0.81 -8.57 -7.69
N ILE A 285 -0.73 -7.62 -8.64
CA ILE A 285 0.36 -7.53 -9.63
C ILE A 285 1.71 -7.30 -8.93
N GLU A 286 1.77 -6.43 -7.92
CA GLU A 286 2.99 -6.15 -7.17
C GLU A 286 3.56 -7.43 -6.54
N ARG A 287 2.71 -8.23 -5.89
CA ARG A 287 3.09 -9.52 -5.27
C ARG A 287 3.65 -10.52 -6.29
N MET A 288 3.17 -10.54 -7.53
CA MET A 288 3.72 -11.41 -8.58
C MET A 288 5.19 -11.11 -8.90
N GLY A 289 5.69 -9.92 -8.58
CA GLY A 289 7.09 -9.55 -8.79
C GLY A 289 8.05 -10.13 -7.76
N SER A 290 7.54 -10.47 -6.58
CA SER A 290 8.30 -11.12 -5.51
C SER A 290 8.32 -12.63 -5.75
N ALA A 291 9.48 -13.26 -5.58
CA ALA A 291 9.52 -14.71 -5.55
C ALA A 291 8.66 -15.21 -4.37
N PRO A 292 7.87 -16.28 -4.54
CA PRO A 292 7.13 -16.86 -3.43
C PRO A 292 8.13 -17.17 -2.31
N PRO A 293 7.76 -16.94 -1.03
CA PRO A 293 8.59 -17.37 0.08
C PRO A 293 8.94 -18.83 -0.15
N LEU A 294 10.23 -19.17 -0.21
CA LEU A 294 10.67 -20.55 -0.42
C LEU A 294 10.15 -21.38 0.75
N ALA A 295 8.99 -22.02 0.56
CA ALA A 295 8.36 -22.91 1.51
C ALA A 295 9.30 -24.09 1.75
N GLY A 296 10.21 -23.96 2.72
CA GLY A 296 11.24 -24.96 2.97
C GLY A 296 12.57 -24.45 3.55
N GLN A 297 12.77 -23.14 3.73
CA GLN A 297 13.98 -22.62 4.40
C GLN A 297 13.87 -22.45 5.93
N ASP A 298 12.83 -23.03 6.56
CA ASP A 298 12.82 -23.30 8.01
C ASP A 298 13.54 -24.62 8.37
N LEU A 299 14.56 -25.01 7.60
CA LEU A 299 15.57 -25.91 8.11
C LEU A 299 16.43 -25.11 9.09
N HIS A 300 16.00 -25.14 10.36
CA HIS A 300 16.82 -24.83 11.52
C HIS A 300 18.31 -25.13 11.22
N PRO A 301 19.22 -24.15 11.32
CA PRO A 301 20.63 -24.46 11.36
C PRO A 301 20.83 -25.27 12.64
N ARG A 302 20.93 -26.59 12.47
CA ARG A 302 21.33 -27.52 13.51
C ARG A 302 22.67 -27.02 14.05
N GLN A 303 22.64 -26.41 15.22
CA GLN A 303 23.81 -25.99 15.98
C GLN A 303 24.53 -27.24 16.49
N ASP A 304 25.22 -27.94 15.61
CA ASP A 304 26.22 -28.92 16.02
C ASP A 304 27.60 -28.26 15.87
N SER A 305 28.21 -28.07 17.04
CA SER A 305 29.52 -27.47 17.21
C SER A 305 30.63 -28.40 16.71
N SER A 306 31.71 -27.79 16.20
CA SER A 306 33.09 -28.29 16.08
C SER A 306 33.40 -29.42 15.07
N THR A 307 34.31 -29.16 14.12
CA THR A 307 35.76 -29.52 14.17
C THR A 307 36.42 -29.48 12.77
N THR A 308 37.32 -28.51 12.56
CA THR A 308 38.66 -28.60 11.92
C THR A 308 38.89 -29.45 10.64
N SER A 309 39.28 -28.73 9.57
CA SER A 309 40.34 -29.02 8.57
C SER A 309 40.11 -29.90 7.32
N THR A 310 40.60 -29.33 6.20
CA THR A 310 41.50 -29.89 5.16
C THR A 310 40.94 -30.03 3.74
N THR A 311 41.55 -29.23 2.87
CA THR A 311 41.71 -29.32 1.41
C THR A 311 41.89 -30.74 0.87
N THR A 312 41.16 -31.14 -0.19
CA THR A 312 41.72 -31.95 -1.31
C THR A 312 40.84 -31.86 -2.56
N THR A 313 41.50 -31.59 -3.69
CA THR A 313 41.03 -31.61 -5.07
C THR A 313 41.02 -33.05 -5.61
N THR A 314 39.92 -33.54 -6.19
CA THR A 314 39.99 -34.66 -7.15
C THR A 314 38.78 -34.78 -8.09
N THR A 315 39.11 -34.73 -9.37
CA THR A 315 38.52 -35.34 -10.56
C THR A 315 37.94 -36.75 -10.33
N THR A 316 36.88 -37.14 -11.08
CA THR A 316 36.73 -38.39 -11.89
C THR A 316 35.25 -38.88 -12.00
N THR A 317 34.70 -38.75 -13.22
CA THR A 317 33.94 -39.71 -14.08
C THR A 317 32.83 -40.65 -13.50
N PRO A 318 31.69 -40.86 -14.21
CA PRO A 318 30.55 -41.68 -13.79
C PRO A 318 30.71 -43.18 -14.07
N PRO A 319 29.91 -44.07 -13.44
CA PRO A 319 28.95 -44.85 -14.26
C PRO A 319 27.67 -45.40 -13.56
N ALA A 320 26.78 -45.91 -14.43
CA ALA A 320 25.92 -47.09 -14.28
C ALA A 320 24.54 -47.01 -13.58
N ASN A 321 23.52 -47.01 -14.44
CA ASN A 321 22.25 -47.73 -14.42
C ASN A 321 22.04 -48.78 -13.29
N ASP A 322 20.90 -48.66 -12.60
CA ASP A 322 20.21 -49.80 -12.00
C ASP A 322 18.68 -49.67 -12.24
N PRO A 323 18.02 -50.64 -12.88
CA PRO A 323 16.58 -50.63 -13.12
C PRO A 323 15.89 -51.63 -12.19
N THR A 324 15.12 -51.18 -11.20
CA THR A 324 13.90 -51.85 -10.70
C THR A 324 13.44 -51.22 -9.40
N ASN A 325 12.33 -50.48 -9.42
CA ASN A 325 11.37 -50.60 -8.32
C ASN A 325 9.96 -50.23 -8.80
N ALA A 326 9.18 -51.26 -9.11
CA ALA A 326 7.76 -51.14 -9.35
C ALA A 326 7.07 -51.08 -7.98
N ASN A 327 6.84 -49.87 -7.48
CA ASN A 327 5.99 -49.65 -6.32
C ASN A 327 4.67 -49.03 -6.79
N THR A 328 3.67 -49.89 -6.98
CA THR A 328 2.27 -49.54 -7.20
C THR A 328 1.67 -48.97 -5.91
N ASN A 329 1.68 -47.64 -5.77
CA ASN A 329 0.78 -46.97 -4.83
C ASN A 329 -0.58 -46.72 -5.52
N PRO A 330 -1.70 -46.92 -4.81
CA PRO A 330 -3.04 -46.68 -5.36
C PRO A 330 -3.27 -45.18 -5.62
N PRO A 331 -4.15 -44.81 -6.57
CA PRO A 331 -4.51 -43.42 -6.83
C PRO A 331 -5.27 -42.88 -5.61
N HIS A 332 -4.57 -42.12 -4.77
CA HIS A 332 -5.21 -41.25 -3.81
C HIS A 332 -5.78 -40.07 -4.61
N ASN A 333 -7.09 -40.10 -4.88
CA ASN A 333 -7.83 -38.95 -5.39
C ASN A 333 -7.87 -37.88 -4.31
N ASN A 334 -6.75 -37.20 -4.14
CA ASN A 334 -6.70 -35.93 -3.45
C ASN A 334 -7.14 -34.89 -4.48
N ASP A 335 -8.46 -34.68 -4.58
CA ASP A 335 -9.04 -33.40 -5.01
C ASP A 335 -8.75 -32.35 -3.92
N GLU A 336 -7.50 -32.29 -3.45
CA GLU A 336 -7.00 -31.29 -2.53
C GLU A 336 -6.81 -30.04 -3.38
N ASP A 337 -7.75 -29.11 -3.23
CA ASP A 337 -7.67 -27.68 -3.55
C ASP A 337 -6.32 -27.31 -4.20
N GLU A 338 -6.19 -27.52 -5.51
CA GLU A 338 -5.01 -27.06 -6.26
C GLU A 338 -4.99 -25.54 -6.11
N GLU A 339 -4.14 -25.06 -5.19
CA GLU A 339 -3.93 -23.62 -5.06
C GLU A 339 -3.61 -23.07 -6.45
N PRO A 340 -4.28 -21.97 -6.87
CA PRO A 340 -4.11 -21.42 -8.20
C PRO A 340 -2.61 -21.30 -8.50
N ILE A 341 -2.15 -21.95 -9.58
CA ILE A 341 -0.75 -21.87 -9.98
C ILE A 341 -0.49 -20.43 -10.40
N TRP A 342 -0.02 -19.63 -9.44
CA TRP A 342 0.34 -18.24 -9.69
C TRP A 342 1.61 -18.23 -10.53
N GLU A 343 1.52 -17.65 -11.72
CA GLU A 343 2.69 -17.32 -12.50
C GLU A 343 3.40 -16.14 -11.82
N TYR A 344 4.64 -16.35 -11.40
CA TYR A 344 5.47 -15.30 -10.80
C TYR A 344 6.45 -14.70 -11.81
N GLY A 345 6.93 -13.50 -11.51
CA GLY A 345 7.95 -12.78 -12.28
C GLY A 345 7.41 -11.69 -13.20
N LYS A 346 8.35 -10.97 -13.84
CA LYS A 346 8.05 -9.78 -14.67
C LYS A 346 7.11 -10.06 -15.83
N GLU A 347 7.18 -11.25 -16.43
CA GLU A 347 6.31 -11.66 -17.54
C GLU A 347 4.83 -11.73 -17.09
N ALA A 348 4.58 -12.36 -15.95
CA ALA A 348 3.24 -12.48 -15.37
C ALA A 348 2.69 -11.11 -14.96
N GLN A 349 3.52 -10.27 -14.32
CA GLN A 349 3.18 -8.88 -14.03
C GLN A 349 2.77 -8.14 -15.31
N ALA A 350 3.54 -8.27 -16.39
CA ALA A 350 3.26 -7.56 -17.63
C ALA A 350 1.94 -7.99 -18.28
N ARG A 351 1.61 -9.28 -18.26
CA ARG A 351 0.30 -9.78 -18.74
C ARG A 351 -0.85 -9.16 -17.96
N HIS A 352 -0.77 -9.15 -16.63
CA HIS A 352 -1.82 -8.62 -15.77
C HIS A 352 -1.96 -7.09 -15.90
N VAL A 353 -0.85 -6.35 -15.96
CA VAL A 353 -0.90 -4.89 -16.23
C VAL A 353 -1.60 -4.61 -17.56
N ARG A 354 -1.33 -5.38 -18.62
CA ARG A 354 -2.02 -5.20 -19.91
C ARG A 354 -3.53 -5.39 -19.79
N LEU A 355 -4.00 -6.39 -19.04
CA LEU A 355 -5.43 -6.59 -18.79
C LEU A 355 -6.04 -5.42 -18.03
N LEU A 356 -5.37 -4.93 -16.99
CA LEU A 356 -5.82 -3.79 -16.20
C LEU A 356 -5.90 -2.51 -17.05
N LEU A 357 -4.90 -2.27 -17.93
CA LEU A 357 -4.92 -1.15 -18.87
C LEU A 357 -6.08 -1.24 -19.86
N LEU A 358 -6.39 -2.44 -20.38
CA LEU A 358 -7.54 -2.65 -21.27
C LEU A 358 -8.86 -2.35 -20.56
N PHE A 359 -9.00 -2.77 -19.31
CA PHE A 359 -10.16 -2.47 -18.47
C PHE A 359 -10.32 -0.96 -18.27
N ILE A 360 -9.28 -0.28 -17.80
CA ILE A 360 -9.30 1.18 -17.59
C ILE A 360 -9.62 1.94 -18.89
N LYS A 361 -9.00 1.57 -20.01
CA LYS A 361 -9.33 2.15 -21.33
C LYS A 361 -10.80 1.93 -21.70
N SER A 362 -11.36 0.76 -21.39
CA SER A 362 -12.77 0.45 -21.65
C SER A 362 -13.71 1.32 -20.80
N LEU A 363 -13.39 1.52 -19.51
CA LEU A 363 -14.17 2.39 -18.62
C LEU A 363 -14.24 3.81 -19.16
N ILE A 364 -13.09 4.38 -19.53
CA ILE A 364 -13.00 5.77 -20.04
C ILE A 364 -13.72 5.90 -21.40
N ARG A 365 -13.43 5.01 -22.37
CA ARG A 365 -14.01 5.09 -23.72
C ARG A 365 -15.53 4.93 -23.72
N LYS A 366 -16.07 4.11 -22.82
CA LYS A 366 -17.51 3.89 -22.67
C LYS A 366 -18.18 4.93 -21.77
N ARG A 367 -17.42 5.90 -21.24
CA ARG A 367 -17.89 6.92 -20.28
C ARG A 367 -18.56 6.31 -19.05
N LEU A 368 -18.06 5.14 -18.62
CA LEU A 368 -18.52 4.49 -17.39
C LEU A 368 -17.90 5.15 -16.16
N LEU A 369 -16.63 5.54 -16.26
CA LEU A 369 -15.94 6.35 -15.27
C LEU A 369 -15.13 7.45 -15.99
N GLY A 370 -15.08 8.63 -15.36
CA GLY A 370 -14.30 9.76 -15.85
C GLY A 370 -12.80 9.56 -15.64
N MET A 371 -12.00 10.28 -16.43
CA MET A 371 -10.55 10.27 -16.26
C MET A 371 -10.14 10.92 -14.94
N ASP A 372 -10.86 11.96 -14.50
CA ASP A 372 -10.64 12.62 -13.21
C ASP A 372 -10.82 11.65 -12.04
N THR A 373 -11.87 10.82 -12.09
CA THR A 373 -12.12 9.78 -11.08
C THR A 373 -10.97 8.77 -11.00
N LEU A 374 -10.36 8.43 -12.15
CA LEU A 374 -9.29 7.43 -12.27
C LEU A 374 -7.87 8.03 -12.21
N TYR A 375 -7.75 9.32 -11.93
CA TYR A 375 -6.52 10.08 -12.10
C TYR A 375 -5.34 9.46 -11.35
N PHE A 376 -5.54 9.11 -10.08
CA PHE A 376 -4.47 8.61 -9.21
C PHE A 376 -4.05 7.18 -9.57
N GLU A 377 -5.00 6.31 -9.92
CA GLU A 377 -4.74 4.94 -10.38
C GLU A 377 -3.94 4.95 -11.68
N ILE A 378 -4.32 5.83 -12.62
CA ILE A 378 -3.60 6.02 -13.88
C ILE A 378 -2.16 6.46 -13.61
N GLN A 379 -1.97 7.43 -12.70
CA GLN A 379 -0.63 7.89 -12.33
C GLN A 379 0.21 6.78 -11.70
N GLU A 380 -0.36 6.04 -10.74
CA GLU A 380 0.32 4.94 -10.07
C GLU A 380 0.75 3.87 -11.07
N ILE A 381 -0.14 3.42 -11.96
CA ILE A 381 0.18 2.43 -13.01
C ILE A 381 1.28 2.94 -13.94
N CYS A 382 1.11 4.16 -14.45
CA CYS A 382 2.03 4.73 -15.41
C CYS A 382 3.42 5.01 -14.84
N TYR A 383 3.52 5.19 -13.52
CA TYR A 383 4.77 5.34 -12.81
C TYR A 383 5.40 3.98 -12.46
N ARG A 384 4.67 3.11 -11.74
CA ARG A 384 5.15 1.81 -11.23
C ARG A 384 5.51 0.82 -12.33
N TYR A 385 4.83 0.89 -13.46
CA TYR A 385 5.00 -0.06 -14.55
C TYR A 385 5.53 0.58 -15.84
N VAL A 386 6.19 1.75 -15.74
CA VAL A 386 6.73 2.50 -16.88
C VAL A 386 7.69 1.70 -17.77
N TRP A 387 8.30 0.64 -17.24
CA TRP A 387 9.19 -0.26 -17.97
C TRP A 387 8.44 -1.10 -19.03
N ILE A 388 7.13 -1.30 -18.86
CA ILE A 388 6.24 -1.98 -19.81
C ILE A 388 5.92 -1.02 -20.98
N GLY A 389 6.03 -1.51 -22.23
CA GLY A 389 5.84 -0.70 -23.43
C GLY A 389 4.42 -0.13 -23.54
N GLU A 390 3.42 -0.96 -23.25
CA GLU A 390 2.00 -0.64 -23.32
C GLU A 390 1.57 0.41 -22.30
N VAL A 391 2.25 0.48 -21.15
CA VAL A 391 2.05 1.53 -20.14
C VAL A 391 2.51 2.89 -20.67
N ARG A 392 3.64 2.95 -21.38
CA ARG A 392 4.12 4.20 -22.01
C ARG A 392 3.22 4.65 -23.15
N GLU A 393 2.66 3.71 -23.91
CA GLU A 393 1.64 4.02 -24.91
C GLU A 393 0.35 4.54 -24.26
N PHE A 394 -0.12 3.88 -23.21
CA PHE A 394 -1.28 4.33 -22.44
C PHE A 394 -1.08 5.73 -21.86
N ARG A 395 0.09 6.03 -21.28
CA ARG A 395 0.43 7.36 -20.79
C ARG A 395 0.34 8.44 -21.88
N ARG A 396 0.82 8.14 -23.10
CA ARG A 396 0.69 9.06 -24.24
C ARG A 396 -0.78 9.24 -24.63
N TRP A 397 -1.54 8.16 -24.68
CA TRP A 397 -2.97 8.20 -24.99
C TRP A 397 -3.77 9.05 -23.98
N VAL A 398 -3.47 8.94 -22.69
CA VAL A 398 -4.08 9.79 -21.64
C VAL A 398 -3.73 11.26 -21.88
N GLY A 399 -2.45 11.58 -22.10
CA GLY A 399 -2.00 12.96 -22.32
C GLY A 399 -2.51 13.59 -23.62
N GLU A 400 -2.73 12.80 -24.67
CA GLU A 400 -3.36 13.26 -25.92
C GLU A 400 -4.89 13.44 -25.76
N GLY A 401 -5.52 12.67 -24.86
CA GLY A 401 -6.96 12.73 -24.61
C GLY A 401 -7.42 14.04 -23.97
N ASP A 402 -6.58 14.65 -23.13
CA ASP A 402 -6.80 15.97 -22.53
C ASP A 402 -7.00 17.06 -23.61
N ASP A 403 -6.29 16.96 -24.74
CA ASP A 403 -6.35 17.94 -25.82
C ASP A 403 -7.63 17.83 -26.69
N VAL A 404 -8.34 16.70 -26.62
CA VAL A 404 -9.48 16.40 -27.51
C VAL A 404 -10.84 16.56 -26.81
N GLY A 405 -10.87 16.87 -25.50
CA GLY A 405 -12.11 17.13 -24.75
C GLY A 405 -13.05 15.93 -24.66
N LEU A 406 -12.49 14.75 -24.39
CA LEU A 406 -13.22 13.48 -24.30
C LEU A 406 -14.18 13.38 -23.12
#